data_AF-A0A369MKW9-F1
#
_entry.id   AF-A0A369MKW9-F1
#
_cell.length_a   1.000
_cell.length_b   1.000
_cell.length_c   1.000
_cell.angle_alpha   90.00
_cell.angle_beta   90.00
_cell.angle_gamma   90.00
#
_symmetry.space_group_name_H-M   'P 1'
#
loop_
_entity.id
_entity.type
_entity.pdbx_description
1 polymer ?
#
loop_
_entity_poly.entity_id
_entity_poly.type
_entity_poly.pdbx_seq_one_letter_code
_entity_poly.pdbx_strand_id
1 'polypeptide(L)'
;MRTAKVAELLVDGWSRARICEYARETARWDVSDAQVDRYIAKARERIQADCSRDRKASYALAEARLEALYGKAVDADDLRLALSIVKEQRTLQGLDGALLEPSESAESGMFYATLAAYADAIHANVPKRYIEALAKDVLPLAPVAESLVREPDPMQQCVADMRALGRTRTRDELVAAGVLGDESVELP
;
A
#
# COMPACT_ATOMS: atom_id res chain seq x y z
N MET A 1 -22.10 -20.90 -26.44
CA MET A 1 -21.17 -21.79 -27.16
C MET A 1 -20.12 -21.06 -27.99
N ARG A 2 -20.47 -20.17 -28.94
CA ARG A 2 -19.47 -19.54 -29.84
C ARG A 2 -18.42 -18.66 -29.12
N THR A 3 -18.84 -17.82 -28.17
CA THR A 3 -17.91 -17.02 -27.33
C THR A 3 -16.95 -17.86 -26.50
N ALA A 4 -17.39 -19.03 -26.01
CA ALA A 4 -16.53 -19.94 -25.26
C ALA A 4 -15.45 -20.55 -26.16
N LYS A 5 -15.81 -20.94 -27.39
CA LYS A 5 -14.83 -21.43 -28.36
C LYS A 5 -13.84 -20.34 -28.78
N VAL A 6 -14.29 -19.10 -28.93
CA VAL A 6 -13.38 -17.96 -29.18
C VAL A 6 -12.45 -17.72 -27.99
N ALA A 7 -12.92 -17.91 -26.75
CA ALA A 7 -12.06 -17.82 -25.57
C ALA A 7 -10.96 -18.89 -25.57
N GLU A 8 -11.28 -20.14 -25.92
CA GLU A 8 -10.27 -21.20 -26.10
C GLU A 8 -9.21 -20.79 -27.14
N LEU A 9 -9.64 -20.35 -28.33
CA LEU A 9 -8.72 -19.93 -29.39
C LEU A 9 -7.82 -18.75 -28.97
N LEU A 10 -8.35 -17.81 -28.18
CA LEU A 10 -7.58 -16.70 -27.64
C LEU A 10 -6.54 -17.17 -26.61
N VAL A 11 -6.88 -18.14 -25.76
CA VAL A 11 -5.94 -18.75 -24.80
C VAL A 11 -4.82 -19.52 -25.53
N ASP A 12 -5.16 -20.18 -26.63
CA ASP A 12 -4.20 -20.86 -27.51
C ASP A 12 -3.33 -19.87 -28.34
N GLY A 13 -3.51 -18.56 -28.15
CA GLY A 13 -2.68 -17.52 -28.77
C GLY A 13 -3.07 -17.15 -30.21
N TRP A 14 -4.29 -17.47 -30.65
CA TRP A 14 -4.72 -17.17 -32.02
C TRP A 14 -4.97 -15.68 -32.23
N SER A 15 -4.52 -15.16 -33.38
CA SER A 15 -4.75 -13.78 -33.79
C SER A 15 -6.18 -13.59 -34.30
N ARG A 16 -6.68 -12.34 -34.24
CA ARG A 16 -8.01 -11.97 -34.75
C ARG A 16 -8.23 -12.46 -36.19
N ALA A 17 -7.27 -12.22 -37.09
CA ALA A 17 -7.38 -12.60 -38.49
C ALA A 17 -7.62 -14.11 -38.65
N ARG A 18 -6.85 -14.92 -37.90
CA ARG A 18 -6.96 -16.37 -37.89
C ARG A 18 -8.28 -16.87 -37.29
N ILE A 19 -8.82 -16.15 -36.30
CA ILE A 19 -10.13 -16.45 -35.71
C ILE A 19 -11.26 -16.14 -36.72
N CYS A 20 -11.17 -15.04 -37.47
CA CYS A 20 -12.14 -14.72 -38.53
C CYS A 20 -12.11 -15.76 -39.66
N GLU A 21 -10.92 -16.16 -40.10
CA GLU A 21 -10.73 -17.22 -41.10
C GLU A 21 -11.31 -18.56 -40.62
N TYR A 22 -10.99 -18.97 -39.39
CA TYR A 22 -11.57 -20.16 -38.76
C TYR A 22 -13.10 -20.11 -38.69
N ALA A 23 -13.66 -18.96 -38.31
CA ALA A 23 -15.12 -18.76 -38.22
C ALA A 23 -15.81 -18.91 -39.58
N ARG A 24 -15.16 -18.48 -40.67
CA ARG A 24 -15.69 -18.57 -42.04
C ARG A 24 -15.51 -19.96 -42.64
N GLU A 25 -14.30 -20.49 -42.58
CA GLU A 25 -13.90 -21.64 -43.40
C GLU A 25 -14.08 -22.98 -42.67
N THR A 26 -13.66 -23.04 -41.41
CA THR A 26 -13.64 -24.29 -40.63
C THR A 26 -14.95 -24.49 -39.89
N ALA A 27 -15.35 -23.51 -39.10
CA ALA A 27 -16.49 -23.63 -38.21
C ALA A 27 -17.82 -23.20 -38.85
N ARG A 28 -17.74 -22.52 -40.01
CA ARG A 28 -18.87 -22.05 -40.83
C ARG A 28 -19.98 -21.44 -39.99
N TRP A 29 -19.62 -20.48 -39.14
CA TRP A 29 -20.56 -19.85 -38.21
C TRP A 29 -21.59 -18.95 -38.90
N ASP A 30 -21.38 -18.62 -40.17
CA ASP A 30 -22.23 -17.74 -40.98
C ASP A 30 -22.48 -16.40 -40.26
N VAL A 31 -21.40 -15.76 -39.84
CA VAL A 31 -21.42 -14.50 -39.10
C VAL A 31 -20.47 -13.50 -39.74
N SER A 32 -20.82 -12.22 -39.68
CA SER A 32 -19.97 -11.14 -40.15
C SER A 32 -18.73 -10.97 -39.25
N ASP A 33 -17.66 -10.40 -39.81
CA ASP A 33 -16.44 -10.09 -39.04
C ASP A 33 -16.74 -9.20 -37.82
N ALA A 34 -17.67 -8.25 -37.93
CA ALA A 34 -18.12 -7.43 -36.81
C ALA A 34 -18.79 -8.25 -35.69
N GLN A 35 -19.46 -9.35 -36.04
CA GLN A 35 -20.03 -10.27 -35.06
C GLN A 35 -18.94 -11.11 -34.38
N VAL A 36 -17.89 -11.52 -35.12
CA VAL A 36 -16.70 -12.18 -34.56
C VAL A 36 -15.99 -11.25 -33.58
N ASP A 37 -15.88 -9.96 -33.88
CA ASP A 37 -15.29 -8.97 -32.97
C ASP A 37 -16.07 -8.85 -31.65
N ARG A 38 -17.40 -8.85 -31.74
CA ARG A 38 -18.25 -8.88 -30.54
C ARG A 38 -18.04 -10.15 -29.72
N TYR A 39 -17.78 -11.29 -30.36
CA TYR A 39 -17.43 -12.52 -29.64
C TYR A 39 -16.05 -12.46 -29.02
N ILE A 40 -15.05 -11.87 -29.69
CA ILE A 40 -13.71 -11.67 -29.14
C ILE A 40 -13.75 -10.75 -27.93
N ALA A 41 -14.49 -9.64 -27.99
CA ALA A 41 -14.65 -8.71 -26.88
C ALA A 41 -15.27 -9.41 -25.65
N LYS A 42 -16.41 -10.11 -25.82
CA LYS A 42 -17.04 -10.87 -24.74
C LYS A 42 -16.19 -12.02 -24.22
N ALA A 43 -15.39 -12.65 -25.08
CA ALA A 43 -14.47 -13.72 -24.67
C ALA A 43 -13.34 -13.16 -23.79
N ARG A 44 -12.78 -12.00 -24.14
CA ARG A 44 -11.79 -11.30 -23.32
C ARG A 44 -12.35 -10.85 -21.98
N GLU A 45 -13.55 -10.27 -21.95
CA GLU A 45 -14.24 -9.92 -20.71
C GLU A 45 -14.43 -11.15 -19.82
N ARG A 46 -14.82 -12.29 -20.40
CA ARG A 46 -14.98 -13.53 -19.65
C ARG A 46 -13.64 -14.06 -19.12
N ILE A 47 -12.59 -14.11 -19.93
CA ILE A 47 -11.25 -14.52 -19.49
C ILE A 47 -10.78 -13.61 -18.34
N GLN A 48 -10.99 -12.30 -18.46
CA GLN A 48 -10.66 -11.34 -17.41
C GLN A 48 -11.51 -11.55 -16.14
N ALA A 49 -12.80 -11.84 -16.29
CA ALA A 49 -13.71 -12.16 -15.19
C ALA A 49 -13.27 -13.46 -14.48
N ASP A 50 -12.93 -14.50 -15.24
CA ASP A 50 -12.46 -15.78 -14.70
C ASP A 50 -11.12 -15.59 -13.96
N CYS A 51 -10.16 -14.88 -14.57
CA CYS A 51 -8.88 -14.53 -13.91
C CYS A 51 -9.05 -13.65 -12.67
N SER A 52 -10.03 -12.73 -12.66
CA SER A 52 -10.25 -11.83 -11.52
C SER A 52 -11.00 -12.50 -10.37
N ARG A 53 -11.99 -13.34 -10.69
CA ARG A 53 -12.80 -14.07 -9.71
C ARG A 53 -11.99 -15.12 -8.96
N ASP A 54 -10.97 -15.67 -9.62
CA ASP A 54 -10.11 -16.70 -9.03
C ASP A 54 -8.82 -16.16 -8.39
N ARG A 55 -8.62 -14.84 -8.29
CA ARG A 55 -7.41 -14.31 -7.62
C ARG A 55 -7.29 -14.76 -6.18
N LYS A 56 -8.39 -14.77 -5.43
CA LYS A 56 -8.39 -15.22 -4.02
C LYS A 56 -8.08 -16.71 -3.90
N ALA A 57 -8.65 -17.54 -4.78
CA ALA A 57 -8.40 -18.97 -4.79
C ALA A 57 -6.98 -19.29 -5.27
N SER A 58 -6.50 -18.59 -6.31
CA SER A 58 -5.14 -18.70 -6.83
C SER A 58 -4.11 -18.27 -5.79
N TYR A 59 -4.40 -17.20 -5.05
CA TYR A 59 -3.61 -16.73 -3.93
C TYR A 59 -3.54 -17.79 -2.82
N ALA A 60 -4.69 -18.28 -2.35
CA ALA A 60 -4.75 -19.30 -1.30
C ALA A 60 -4.03 -20.60 -1.71
N LEU A 61 -4.16 -20.98 -2.99
CA LEU A 61 -3.48 -22.14 -3.55
C LEU A 61 -1.96 -21.93 -3.65
N ALA A 62 -1.52 -20.74 -4.03
CA ALA A 62 -0.09 -20.38 -4.07
C ALA A 62 0.51 -20.39 -2.65
N GLU A 63 -0.18 -19.81 -1.68
CA GLU A 63 0.23 -19.79 -0.27
C GLU A 63 0.36 -21.22 0.30
N ALA A 64 -0.65 -22.08 0.07
CA ALA A 64 -0.61 -23.48 0.50
C ALA A 64 0.54 -24.28 -0.14
N ARG A 65 0.87 -23.99 -1.41
CA ARG A 65 1.99 -24.64 -2.11
C ARG A 65 3.34 -24.19 -1.56
N LEU A 66 3.50 -22.90 -1.26
CA LEU A 66 4.72 -22.37 -0.65
C LEU A 66 4.91 -22.95 0.76
N GLU A 67 3.84 -23.07 1.55
CA GLU A 67 3.90 -23.68 2.88
C GLU A 67 4.34 -25.16 2.82
N ALA A 68 3.79 -25.92 1.87
CA ALA A 68 4.19 -27.31 1.67
C ALA A 68 5.65 -27.46 1.20
N LEU A 69 6.16 -26.50 0.41
CA LEU A 69 7.57 -26.46 0.01
C LEU A 69 8.47 -26.08 1.17
N TYR A 70 8.04 -25.16 2.02
CA TYR A 70 8.77 -24.75 3.22
C TYR A 70 8.97 -25.94 4.17
N GLY A 71 7.89 -26.68 4.46
CA GLY A 71 7.98 -27.89 5.29
C GLY A 71 9.02 -28.89 4.76
N LYS A 72 9.00 -29.16 3.44
CA LYS A 72 9.99 -30.06 2.80
C LYS A 72 11.43 -29.54 2.87
N ALA A 73 11.63 -28.22 2.75
CA ALA A 73 12.95 -27.62 2.84
C ALA A 73 13.51 -27.70 4.28
N VAL A 74 12.65 -27.51 5.28
CA VAL A 74 12.99 -27.68 6.69
C VAL A 74 13.31 -29.14 7.01
N ASP A 75 12.48 -30.09 6.54
CA ASP A 75 12.72 -31.53 6.72
C ASP A 75 14.04 -31.99 6.10
N ALA A 76 14.47 -31.34 5.01
CA ALA A 76 15.73 -31.60 4.33
C ALA A 76 16.94 -30.81 4.88
N ASP A 77 16.75 -30.00 5.93
CA ASP A 77 17.75 -29.06 6.51
C ASP A 77 18.34 -28.07 5.47
N ASP A 78 17.61 -27.79 4.38
CA ASP A 78 18.01 -26.79 3.39
C ASP A 78 17.50 -25.41 3.80
N LEU A 79 18.21 -24.80 4.75
CA LEU A 79 17.89 -23.47 5.27
C LEU A 79 17.98 -22.36 4.22
N ARG A 80 18.76 -22.55 3.16
CA ARG A 80 18.85 -21.57 2.06
C ARG A 80 17.56 -21.56 1.24
N LEU A 81 17.08 -22.75 0.89
CA LEU A 81 15.81 -22.90 0.20
C LEU A 81 14.65 -22.41 1.07
N ALA A 82 14.62 -22.79 2.35
CA ALA A 82 13.61 -22.33 3.31
C ALA A 82 13.54 -20.79 3.38
N LEU A 83 14.69 -20.11 3.48
CA LEU A 83 14.75 -18.65 3.48
C LEU A 83 14.24 -18.05 2.16
N SER A 84 14.52 -18.67 1.01
CA SER A 84 14.01 -18.19 -0.28
C SER A 84 12.49 -18.30 -0.39
N ILE A 85 11.90 -19.37 0.14
CA ILE A 85 10.44 -19.58 0.17
C ILE A 85 9.77 -18.54 1.07
N VAL A 86 10.35 -18.26 2.24
CA VAL A 86 9.85 -17.22 3.15
C VAL A 86 9.86 -15.83 2.49
N LYS A 87 10.89 -15.52 1.70
CA LYS A 87 10.93 -14.27 0.92
C LYS A 87 9.80 -14.22 -0.11
N GLU A 88 9.58 -15.30 -0.85
CA GLU A 88 8.50 -15.37 -1.84
C GLU A 88 7.11 -15.24 -1.19
N GLN A 89 6.90 -15.88 -0.03
CA GLN A 89 5.67 -15.71 0.78
C GLN A 89 5.47 -14.24 1.18
N ARG A 90 6.54 -13.58 1.63
CA ARG A 90 6.52 -12.16 2.00
C ARG A 90 6.17 -11.25 0.82
N THR A 91 6.72 -11.53 -0.36
CA THR A 91 6.39 -10.82 -1.60
C THR A 91 4.93 -11.04 -2.00
N LEU A 92 4.45 -12.29 -1.94
CA LEU A 92 3.06 -12.64 -2.25
C LEU A 92 2.06 -11.92 -1.33
N GLN A 93 2.38 -11.81 -0.04
CA GLN A 93 1.59 -11.11 0.98
C GLN A 93 1.72 -9.58 0.91
N GLY A 94 2.60 -9.03 0.07
CA GLY A 94 2.83 -7.58 -0.04
C GLY A 94 3.58 -6.98 1.15
N LEU A 95 4.19 -7.81 2.00
CA LEU A 95 4.91 -7.39 3.21
C LEU A 95 6.32 -6.84 2.93
N ASP A 96 6.76 -6.86 1.66
CA ASP A 96 8.00 -6.21 1.22
C ASP A 96 7.82 -4.69 1.03
N GLY A 97 6.61 -4.24 0.66
CA GLY A 97 6.27 -2.82 0.50
C GLY A 97 5.80 -2.13 1.78
N ALA A 98 5.35 -2.91 2.79
CA ALA A 98 4.85 -2.38 4.06
C ALA A 98 5.89 -1.62 4.91
N LEU A 99 7.17 -1.69 4.54
CA LEU A 99 8.25 -0.93 5.19
C LEU A 99 8.69 0.31 4.38
N LEU A 100 8.13 0.56 3.19
CA LEU A 100 8.67 1.55 2.25
C LEU A 100 7.71 2.64 1.78
N GLU A 101 6.42 2.61 2.12
CA GLU A 101 5.52 3.72 1.80
C GLU A 101 4.80 4.21 3.06
N PRO A 102 5.01 5.46 3.53
CA PRO A 102 3.91 6.13 4.20
C PRO A 102 2.77 6.16 3.18
N SER A 103 1.64 5.55 3.50
CA SER A 103 0.44 5.71 2.68
C SER A 103 0.00 7.17 2.81
N GLU A 104 0.60 8.06 2.04
CA GLU A 104 0.04 9.38 1.85
C GLU A 104 -1.27 9.15 1.09
N SER A 105 -2.38 9.26 1.83
CA SER A 105 -3.72 9.28 1.26
C SER A 105 -3.71 10.22 0.05
N ALA A 106 -4.47 9.91 -1.00
CA ALA A 106 -4.63 10.81 -2.15
C ALA A 106 -5.03 12.24 -1.71
N GLU A 107 -5.67 12.37 -0.55
CA GLU A 107 -6.01 13.62 0.12
C GLU A 107 -4.79 14.36 0.67
N SER A 108 -3.81 13.63 1.26
CA SER A 108 -2.52 14.19 1.71
C SER A 108 -1.71 14.72 0.53
N GLY A 109 -1.68 13.98 -0.59
CA GLY A 109 -1.00 14.44 -1.81
C GLY A 109 -1.59 15.74 -2.36
N MET A 110 -2.92 15.87 -2.39
CA MET A 110 -3.60 17.11 -2.79
C MET A 110 -3.31 18.27 -1.84
N PHE A 111 -3.27 18.01 -0.52
CA PHE A 111 -2.95 19.02 0.48
C PHE A 111 -1.53 19.58 0.30
N TYR A 112 -0.51 18.73 0.19
CA TYR A 112 0.87 19.17 0.02
C TYR A 112 1.12 19.84 -1.33
N ALA A 113 0.48 19.36 -2.41
CA ALA A 113 0.54 20.02 -3.70
C ALA A 113 -0.06 21.45 -3.67
N THR A 114 -1.16 21.63 -2.92
CA THR A 114 -1.79 22.94 -2.77
C THR A 114 -0.90 23.91 -1.96
N LEU A 115 -0.26 23.43 -0.90
CA LEU A 115 0.70 24.23 -0.12
C LEU A 115 1.91 24.64 -0.96
N ALA A 116 2.45 23.72 -1.77
CA ALA A 116 3.57 24.01 -2.66
C ALA A 116 3.21 25.12 -3.68
N ALA A 117 2.03 25.01 -4.32
CA ALA A 117 1.56 26.04 -5.25
C ALA A 117 1.37 27.41 -4.60
N TYR A 118 0.93 27.44 -3.34
CA TYR A 118 0.81 28.69 -2.58
C TYR A 118 2.19 29.28 -2.24
N ALA A 119 3.16 28.44 -1.85
CA ALA A 119 4.53 28.87 -1.61
C ALA A 119 5.17 29.46 -2.88
N ASP A 120 4.97 28.82 -4.04
CA ASP A 120 5.44 29.33 -5.32
C ASP A 120 4.81 30.68 -5.68
N ALA A 121 3.50 30.85 -5.42
CA ALA A 121 2.81 32.11 -5.64
C ALA A 121 3.34 33.23 -4.73
N ILE A 122 3.69 32.93 -3.48
CA ILE A 122 4.35 33.88 -2.57
C ILE A 122 5.72 34.27 -3.13
N HIS A 123 6.52 33.29 -3.54
CA HIS A 123 7.86 33.56 -4.09
C HIS A 123 7.82 34.39 -5.38
N ALA A 124 6.79 34.22 -6.20
CA ALA A 124 6.61 35.00 -7.43
C ALA A 124 6.19 36.46 -7.18
N ASN A 125 5.39 36.71 -6.14
CA ASN A 125 4.76 38.02 -5.93
C ASN A 125 5.37 38.84 -4.78
N VAL A 126 6.15 38.21 -3.90
CA VAL A 126 6.77 38.88 -2.75
C VAL A 126 8.29 38.95 -2.96
N PRO A 127 8.89 40.15 -2.95
CA PRO A 127 10.33 40.27 -3.08
C PRO A 127 11.05 39.53 -1.95
N LYS A 128 12.09 38.78 -2.32
CA LYS A 128 12.86 37.87 -1.45
C LYS A 128 13.22 38.46 -0.08
N ARG A 129 13.58 39.75 -0.02
CA ARG A 129 13.94 40.47 1.22
C ARG A 129 12.86 40.45 2.30
N TYR A 130 11.58 40.46 1.90
CA TYR A 130 10.46 40.43 2.85
C TYR A 130 10.17 39.00 3.33
N ILE A 131 10.36 38.01 2.47
CA ILE A 131 10.26 36.59 2.84
C ILE A 131 11.38 36.23 3.82
N GLU A 132 12.62 36.68 3.58
CA GLU A 132 13.77 36.45 4.47
C GLU A 132 13.61 37.15 5.83
N ALA A 133 13.03 38.35 5.85
CA ALA A 133 12.70 39.05 7.11
C ALA A 133 11.63 38.29 7.91
N LEU A 134 10.54 37.86 7.26
CA LEU A 134 9.48 37.08 7.90
C LEU A 134 10.00 35.72 8.38
N ALA A 135 10.83 35.04 7.59
CA ALA A 135 11.43 33.76 7.98
C ALA A 135 12.32 33.91 9.22
N LYS A 136 13.04 35.03 9.36
CA LYS A 136 13.84 35.35 10.54
C LYS A 136 12.97 35.60 11.79
N ASP A 137 11.79 36.19 11.62
CA ASP A 137 10.83 36.46 12.70
C ASP A 137 9.99 35.22 13.08
N VAL A 138 9.77 34.30 12.14
CA VAL A 138 8.96 33.07 12.33
C VAL A 138 9.80 31.86 12.78
N LEU A 139 11.10 31.78 12.42
CA LEU A 139 12.01 30.73 12.90
C LEU A 139 11.97 30.49 14.43
N PRO A 140 11.89 31.52 15.30
CA PRO A 140 11.80 31.29 16.75
C PRO A 140 10.45 30.68 17.21
N LEU A 141 9.42 30.64 16.36
CA LEU A 141 8.11 30.06 16.70
C LEU A 141 7.95 28.60 16.27
N ALA A 142 8.75 28.12 15.32
CA ALA A 142 8.72 26.72 14.88
C ALA A 142 9.02 25.70 16.01
N PRO A 143 10.01 25.89 16.90
CA PRO A 143 10.23 24.98 18.02
C PRO A 143 9.08 24.99 19.04
N VAL A 144 8.36 26.12 19.16
CA VAL A 144 7.19 26.24 20.05
C VAL A 144 6.01 25.44 19.48
N ALA A 145 5.76 25.52 18.18
CA ALA A 145 4.73 24.72 17.52
C ALA A 145 5.06 23.21 17.56
N GLU A 146 6.31 22.83 17.37
CA GLU A 146 6.77 21.44 17.41
C GLU A 146 6.71 20.85 18.85
N SER A 147 6.93 21.68 19.87
CA SER A 147 6.73 21.31 21.29
C SER A 147 5.25 21.20 21.70
N LEU A 148 4.34 21.88 21.02
CA LEU A 148 2.89 21.83 21.31
C LEU A 148 2.20 20.62 20.66
N VAL A 149 2.81 20.00 19.64
CA VAL A 149 2.27 18.84 18.90
C VAL A 149 2.83 17.51 19.43
N ARG A 150 4.00 17.52 20.09
CA ARG A 150 4.52 16.31 20.75
C ARG A 150 3.72 15.99 22.00
N GLU A 151 2.83 15.02 21.92
CA GLU A 151 2.42 14.29 23.11
C GLU A 151 3.67 13.64 23.74
N PRO A 152 3.94 13.87 25.05
CA PRO A 152 5.14 13.35 25.68
C PRO A 152 5.09 11.82 25.69
N ASP A 153 6.07 11.18 25.05
CA ASP A 153 6.24 9.73 25.11
C ASP A 153 6.47 9.30 26.58
N PRO A 154 5.53 8.57 27.20
CA PRO A 154 5.60 8.22 28.61
C PRO A 154 6.84 7.37 28.94
N MET A 155 7.38 6.63 27.96
CA MET A 155 8.57 5.84 28.15
C MET A 155 9.84 6.71 28.19
N GLN A 156 9.92 7.74 27.35
CA GLN A 156 11.04 8.70 27.39
C GLN A 156 11.05 9.49 28.69
N GLN A 157 9.87 9.89 29.19
CA GLN A 157 9.76 10.58 30.46
C GLN A 157 10.23 9.72 31.64
N CYS A 158 9.86 8.43 31.65
CA CYS A 158 10.30 7.46 32.66
C CYS A 158 11.83 7.30 32.68
N VAL A 159 12.46 7.23 31.50
CA VAL A 159 13.93 7.16 31.37
C VAL A 159 14.61 8.44 31.87
N ALA A 160 14.05 9.61 31.56
CA ALA A 160 14.57 10.89 32.03
C ALA A 160 14.49 11.01 33.56
N ASP A 161 13.37 10.59 34.16
CA ASP A 161 13.17 10.65 35.61
C ASP A 161 14.08 9.66 36.36
N MET A 162 14.28 8.46 35.83
CA MET A 162 15.26 7.51 36.39
C MET A 162 16.69 8.08 36.38
N ARG A 163 17.06 8.87 35.36
CA ARG A 163 18.39 9.51 35.31
C ARG A 163 18.51 10.69 36.27
N ALA A 164 17.45 11.50 36.43
CA ALA A 164 17.51 12.73 37.21
C ALA A 164 17.23 12.51 38.71
N LEU A 165 16.27 11.64 39.03
CA LEU A 165 15.75 11.42 40.38
C LEU A 165 16.18 10.07 40.96
N GLY A 166 16.74 9.16 40.15
CA GLY A 166 17.06 7.79 40.55
C GLY A 166 15.82 6.91 40.80
N ARG A 167 14.63 7.44 40.54
CA ARG A 167 13.32 6.78 40.69
C ARG A 167 12.33 7.33 39.68
N THR A 168 11.26 6.59 39.44
CA THR A 168 10.10 7.11 38.70
C THR A 168 9.32 8.12 39.55
N ARG A 169 8.71 9.12 38.91
CA ARG A 169 7.78 10.04 39.58
C ARG A 169 6.51 9.31 40.01
N THR A 170 5.93 9.75 41.12
CA THR A 170 4.61 9.31 41.57
C THR A 170 3.51 9.89 40.68
N ARG A 171 2.31 9.32 40.74
CA ARG A 171 1.16 9.81 39.94
C ARG A 171 0.89 11.29 40.21
N ASP A 172 0.91 11.71 41.47
CA ASP A 172 0.65 13.10 41.86
C ASP A 172 1.70 14.05 41.30
N GLU A 173 2.98 13.64 41.28
CA GLU A 173 4.08 14.39 40.66
C GLU A 173 3.94 14.51 39.13
N LEU A 174 3.32 13.52 38.47
CA LEU A 174 3.07 13.54 37.03
C LEU A 174 1.84 14.37 36.65
N VAL A 175 0.79 14.34 37.47
CA VAL A 175 -0.40 15.19 37.32
C VAL A 175 -0.03 16.66 37.54
N ALA A 176 0.76 16.97 38.59
CA ALA A 176 1.24 18.33 38.84
C ALA A 176 2.14 18.87 37.71
N ALA A 177 2.83 17.99 36.99
CA ALA A 177 3.66 18.33 35.83
C ALA A 177 2.88 18.41 34.51
N GLY A 178 1.55 18.15 34.51
CA GLY A 178 0.71 18.17 33.32
C GLY A 178 0.98 17.03 32.33
N VAL A 179 1.67 15.97 32.77
CA VAL A 179 2.03 14.80 31.94
C VAL A 179 0.87 13.81 31.87
N LEU A 180 0.08 13.69 32.96
CA LEU A 180 -1.15 12.92 33.00
C LEU A 180 -2.34 13.88 33.14
N GLY A 181 -3.43 13.61 32.42
CA GLY A 181 -4.70 14.29 32.63
C GLY A 181 -5.31 13.93 33.99
N ASP A 182 -6.09 14.85 34.56
CA ASP A 182 -6.78 14.70 35.86
C ASP A 182 -7.93 13.66 35.83
N GLU A 183 -8.02 12.86 34.77
CA GLU A 183 -9.06 11.85 34.65
C GLU A 183 -8.78 10.68 35.60
N SER A 184 -9.64 10.60 36.60
CA SER A 184 -9.82 9.51 37.56
C SER A 184 -10.29 8.26 36.82
N VAL A 185 -9.35 7.58 36.15
CA VAL A 185 -9.56 6.19 35.74
C VAL A 185 -9.48 5.33 37.00
N GLU A 186 -10.61 5.19 37.69
CA GLU A 186 -10.85 4.05 38.58
C GLU A 186 -10.78 2.78 37.73
N LEU A 187 -9.68 2.05 37.84
CA LEU A 187 -9.60 0.69 37.30
C LEU A 187 -10.37 -0.26 38.25
N PRO A 188 -11.17 -1.20 37.73
CA PRO A 188 -11.93 -2.16 38.53
C PRO A 188 -11.05 -3.12 39.34
#